data_AF-A0A1Z8RIE9-F1
#
_entry.id   AF-A0A1Z8RIE9-F1
#
_cell.length_a   1.000
_cell.length_b   1.000
_cell.length_c   1.000
_cell.angle_alpha   90.00
_cell.angle_beta   90.00
_cell.angle_gamma   90.00
#
_symmetry.space_group_name_H-M   'P 1'
#
loop_
_entity.id
_entity.type
_entity.pdbx_description
1 polymer ?
#
loop_
_entity_poly.entity_id
_entity_poly.type
_entity_poly.pdbx_seq_one_letter_code
_entity_poly.pdbx_strand_id
1 'polypeptide(L)'
;MLKHFATCRLYWHGGIEMNLAFALNTYNQTKASSEANKQDGYEAVKYALDQVIGSMEKLNNGLETAEKEHHFERALSSIYFLQKCLDFEKGGELAKNLFKVYEYCRVQIIDFALKGTVEKLDTAIEFVQTILEGWEGIRSEVS
;
A
#
# COMPACT_ATOMS: atom_id res chain seq x y z
N MET A 1 57.43 -3.44 -46.33
CA MET A 1 56.94 -2.11 -46.79
C MET A 1 55.47 -2.32 -47.17
N LEU A 2 54.49 -1.58 -46.62
CA LEU A 2 54.17 -0.15 -46.85
C LEU A 2 53.91 0.11 -48.35
N LYS A 3 52.78 0.63 -48.85
CA LYS A 3 51.57 1.37 -48.36
C LYS A 3 50.41 1.15 -49.38
N HIS A 4 49.14 1.58 -49.28
CA HIS A 4 48.26 2.32 -48.32
C HIS A 4 46.80 1.77 -48.55
N PHE A 5 45.98 1.51 -47.52
CA PHE A 5 44.86 2.31 -46.98
C PHE A 5 43.58 2.55 -47.83
N ALA A 6 42.43 2.36 -47.15
CA ALA A 6 41.10 2.98 -47.32
C ALA A 6 40.20 2.65 -48.53
N THR A 7 39.09 1.95 -48.25
CA THR A 7 37.76 2.60 -48.27
C THR A 7 36.77 1.85 -47.37
N CYS A 8 35.91 2.58 -46.65
CA CYS A 8 34.88 2.00 -45.78
C CYS A 8 33.56 1.83 -46.54
N ARG A 9 32.89 0.68 -46.39
CA ARG A 9 31.49 0.50 -46.83
C ARG A 9 30.69 -0.40 -45.88
N LEU A 10 30.35 0.21 -44.74
CA LEU A 10 29.04 0.14 -44.07
C LEU A 10 28.11 -1.04 -44.46
N TYR A 11 27.95 -1.99 -43.54
CA TYR A 11 26.76 -2.85 -43.44
C TYR A 11 26.46 -3.18 -41.96
N TRP A 12 25.86 -2.22 -41.25
CA TRP A 12 25.16 -2.47 -39.99
C TRP A 12 24.07 -1.42 -39.77
N HIS A 13 22.82 -1.73 -40.11
CA HIS A 13 21.67 -0.90 -39.77
C HIS A 13 21.18 -1.23 -38.35
N GLY A 14 20.82 -0.22 -37.56
CA GLY A 14 20.02 -0.41 -36.34
C GLY A 14 20.79 -0.66 -35.04
N GLY A 15 22.04 -0.18 -34.91
CA GLY A 15 22.66 -0.03 -33.60
C GLY A 15 22.12 1.23 -32.89
N ILE A 16 21.30 1.07 -31.86
CA ILE A 16 21.02 2.17 -30.91
C ILE A 16 22.26 2.29 -30.03
N GLU A 17 23.03 3.37 -30.18
CA GLU A 17 24.04 3.72 -29.18
C GLU A 17 23.32 4.16 -27.90
N MET A 18 23.17 3.20 -26.98
CA MET A 18 22.68 3.42 -25.63
C MET A 18 23.65 4.34 -24.89
N ASN A 19 23.42 5.65 -24.97
CA ASN A 19 24.21 6.65 -24.28
C ASN A 19 24.25 6.31 -22.78
N LEU A 20 25.45 6.08 -22.24
CA LEU A 20 25.64 5.61 -20.87
C LEU A 20 25.02 6.58 -19.84
N ALA A 21 25.05 7.89 -20.10
CA ALA A 21 24.39 8.87 -19.23
C ALA A 21 22.85 8.78 -19.30
N PHE A 22 22.28 8.45 -20.46
CA PHE A 22 20.85 8.17 -20.60
C PHE A 22 20.47 6.89 -19.85
N ALA A 23 21.21 5.79 -20.06
CA ALA A 23 20.97 4.53 -19.37
C ALA A 23 21.09 4.64 -17.84
N LEU A 24 22.11 5.33 -17.34
CA LEU A 24 22.28 5.59 -15.90
C LEU A 24 21.18 6.51 -15.35
N ASN A 25 20.74 7.52 -16.11
CA ASN A 25 19.62 8.37 -15.71
C ASN A 25 18.31 7.57 -15.66
N THR A 26 17.98 6.79 -16.69
CA THR A 26 16.80 5.92 -16.69
C THR A 26 16.86 4.86 -15.58
N TYR A 27 18.02 4.28 -15.29
CA TYR A 27 18.19 3.35 -14.17
C TYR A 27 18.00 4.05 -12.82
N ASN A 28 18.61 5.21 -12.60
CA ASN A 28 18.47 5.97 -11.36
C ASN A 28 17.05 6.52 -11.16
N GLN A 29 16.38 6.96 -12.24
CA GLN A 29 14.96 7.33 -12.22
C GLN A 29 14.09 6.11 -11.91
N THR A 30 14.32 4.96 -12.56
CA THR A 30 13.58 3.72 -12.28
C THR A 30 13.77 3.28 -10.83
N LYS A 31 15.00 3.38 -10.30
CA LYS A 31 15.32 3.07 -8.90
C LYS A 31 14.60 4.05 -7.96
N ALA A 32 14.78 5.35 -8.15
CA ALA A 32 14.16 6.39 -7.32
C ALA A 32 12.62 6.31 -7.37
N SER A 33 12.01 6.06 -8.54
CA SER A 33 10.58 5.79 -8.65
C SER A 33 10.17 4.47 -7.99
N SER A 34 11.01 3.43 -7.99
CA SER A 34 10.71 2.19 -7.25
C SER A 34 10.84 2.34 -5.74
N GLU A 35 11.62 3.31 -5.27
CA GLU A 35 11.79 3.65 -3.85
C GLU A 35 10.70 4.62 -3.40
N ALA A 36 10.34 5.61 -4.22
CA ALA A 36 9.15 6.46 -4.05
C ALA A 36 7.86 5.63 -4.04
N ASN A 37 7.61 4.78 -5.03
CA ASN A 37 6.42 3.91 -5.07
C ASN A 37 6.31 2.98 -3.84
N LYS A 38 7.43 2.60 -3.22
CA LYS A 38 7.42 1.86 -1.94
C LYS A 38 7.06 2.75 -0.76
N GLN A 39 7.60 3.96 -0.69
CA GLN A 39 7.24 4.94 0.34
C GLN A 39 5.77 5.35 0.23
N ASP A 40 5.31 5.66 -0.98
CA ASP A 40 3.91 6.02 -1.28
C ASP A 40 2.97 4.86 -0.91
N GLY A 41 3.34 3.62 -1.24
CA GLY A 41 2.60 2.42 -0.82
C GLY A 41 2.61 2.22 0.70
N TYR A 42 3.73 2.47 1.37
CA TYR A 42 3.86 2.38 2.82
C TYR A 42 2.97 3.40 3.55
N GLU A 43 3.03 4.68 3.16
CA GLU A 43 2.23 5.74 3.76
C GLU A 43 0.74 5.60 3.40
N ALA A 44 0.39 5.07 2.22
CA ALA A 44 -1.00 4.80 1.87
C ALA A 44 -1.63 3.66 2.69
N VAL A 45 -0.88 2.58 2.97
CA VAL A 45 -1.33 1.52 3.89
C VAL A 45 -1.46 2.06 5.31
N LYS A 46 -0.47 2.83 5.81
CA LYS A 46 -0.58 3.50 7.12
C LYS A 46 -1.83 4.37 7.18
N TYR A 47 -2.02 5.26 6.21
CA TYR A 47 -3.16 6.16 6.16
C TYR A 47 -4.50 5.41 6.20
N ALA A 48 -4.62 4.28 5.50
CA ALA A 48 -5.83 3.45 5.54
C ALA A 48 -6.07 2.80 6.92
N LEU A 49 -5.00 2.37 7.61
CA LEU A 49 -5.07 1.88 9.00
C LEU A 49 -5.54 3.01 9.95
N ASP A 50 -4.92 4.19 9.88
CA ASP A 50 -5.33 5.39 10.63
C ASP A 50 -6.79 5.78 10.35
N GLN A 51 -7.21 5.76 9.08
CA GLN A 51 -8.58 6.12 8.69
C GLN A 51 -9.63 5.11 9.19
N VAL A 52 -9.35 3.80 9.22
CA VAL A 52 -10.32 2.83 9.75
C VAL A 52 -10.39 2.89 11.28
N ILE A 53 -9.24 2.95 11.98
CA ILE A 53 -9.19 3.09 13.46
C ILE A 53 -9.98 4.32 13.89
N GLY A 54 -9.60 5.50 13.40
CA GLY A 54 -10.26 6.77 13.73
C GLY A 54 -11.67 6.93 13.16
N SER A 55 -12.19 5.96 12.40
CA SER A 55 -13.61 5.87 12.05
C SER A 55 -14.38 4.97 13.00
N MET A 56 -13.83 3.81 13.33
CA MET A 56 -14.44 2.89 14.30
C MET A 56 -14.51 3.54 15.68
N GLU A 57 -13.45 4.20 16.14
CA GLU A 57 -13.44 4.99 17.38
C GLU A 57 -14.54 6.07 17.38
N LYS A 58 -14.69 6.81 16.28
CA LYS A 58 -15.72 7.85 16.15
C LYS A 58 -17.12 7.26 16.21
N LEU A 59 -17.38 6.18 15.48
CA LEU A 59 -18.64 5.45 15.56
C LEU A 59 -18.95 4.97 16.98
N ASN A 60 -17.96 4.41 17.68
CA ASN A 60 -18.14 3.85 19.03
C ASN A 60 -18.41 4.92 20.09
N ASN A 61 -17.79 6.10 19.98
CA ASN A 61 -17.98 7.22 20.91
C ASN A 61 -19.35 7.93 20.76
N GLY A 62 -20.18 7.57 19.78
CA GLY A 62 -21.53 8.10 19.61
C GLY A 62 -21.58 9.44 18.86
N LEU A 63 -21.61 9.37 17.53
CA LEU A 63 -21.79 10.52 16.64
C LEU A 63 -23.25 10.98 16.52
N GLU A 64 -23.44 12.16 15.94
CA GLU A 64 -24.70 12.56 15.31
C GLU A 64 -24.96 11.79 14.01
N THR A 65 -26.24 11.58 13.66
CA THR A 65 -26.64 10.69 12.56
C THR A 65 -25.99 11.02 11.21
N ALA A 66 -25.79 12.30 10.90
CA ALA A 66 -25.18 12.75 9.65
C ALA A 66 -23.68 12.41 9.54
N GLU A 67 -22.96 12.28 10.66
CA GLU A 67 -21.53 11.93 10.67
C GLU A 67 -21.32 10.40 10.68
N LYS A 68 -22.30 9.61 11.17
CA LYS A 68 -22.23 8.14 11.18
C LYS A 68 -22.05 7.55 9.79
N GLU A 69 -22.81 8.04 8.81
CA GLU A 69 -22.76 7.55 7.44
C GLU A 69 -21.36 7.76 6.83
N HIS A 70 -20.81 8.99 6.96
CA HIS A 70 -19.46 9.31 6.51
C HIS A 70 -18.38 8.40 7.14
N HIS A 71 -18.43 8.23 8.47
CA HIS A 71 -17.45 7.38 9.16
C HIS A 71 -17.60 5.89 8.83
N PHE A 72 -18.83 5.41 8.61
CA PHE A 72 -19.11 4.04 8.15
C PHE A 72 -18.56 3.79 6.74
N GLU A 73 -18.84 4.66 5.78
CA GLU A 73 -18.30 4.56 4.42
C GLU A 73 -16.77 4.62 4.40
N ARG A 74 -16.17 5.53 5.18
CA ARG A 74 -14.71 5.68 5.28
C ARG A 74 -14.04 4.44 5.89
N ALA A 75 -14.65 3.84 6.91
CA ALA A 75 -14.16 2.61 7.53
C ALA A 75 -14.18 1.43 6.54
N LEU A 76 -15.31 1.20 5.86
CA LEU A 76 -15.42 0.12 4.86
C LEU A 76 -14.51 0.33 3.65
N SER A 77 -14.37 1.57 3.17
CA SER A 77 -13.48 1.91 2.06
C SER A 77 -12.01 1.64 2.40
N SER A 78 -11.59 1.97 3.62
CA SER A 78 -10.23 1.70 4.10
C SER A 78 -9.96 0.20 4.24
N ILE A 79 -10.91 -0.57 4.79
CA ILE A 79 -10.82 -2.04 4.87
C ILE A 79 -10.72 -2.66 3.46
N TYR A 80 -11.53 -2.20 2.51
CA TYR A 80 -11.47 -2.68 1.12
C TYR A 80 -10.12 -2.36 0.46
N PHE A 81 -9.58 -1.16 0.66
CA PHE A 81 -8.24 -0.79 0.20
C PHE A 81 -7.16 -1.71 0.81
N LEU A 82 -7.18 -1.91 2.13
CA LEU A 82 -6.24 -2.79 2.84
C LEU A 82 -6.32 -4.24 2.35
N GLN A 83 -7.53 -4.77 2.09
CA GLN A 83 -7.72 -6.08 1.47
C GLN A 83 -7.18 -6.15 0.04
N LYS A 84 -7.18 -5.05 -0.73
CA LYS A 84 -6.63 -4.97 -2.10
C LYS A 84 -5.11 -4.81 -2.16
N CYS A 85 -4.47 -4.34 -1.09
CA CYS A 85 -3.00 -4.27 -0.98
C CYS A 85 -2.34 -5.64 -0.69
N LEU A 86 -3.11 -6.70 -0.43
CA LEU A 86 -2.58 -8.01 -0.06
C LEU A 86 -2.12 -8.83 -1.28
N ASP A 87 -0.81 -9.01 -1.40
CA ASP A 87 -0.19 -9.98 -2.30
C ASP A 87 -0.24 -11.38 -1.67
N PHE A 88 -1.19 -12.21 -2.12
CA PHE A 88 -1.36 -13.58 -1.60
C PHE A 88 -0.30 -14.57 -2.11
N GLU A 89 0.41 -14.27 -3.20
CA GLU A 89 1.47 -15.14 -3.74
C GLU A 89 2.76 -14.98 -2.94
N LYS A 90 3.17 -13.73 -2.67
CA LYS A 90 4.38 -13.40 -1.90
C LYS A 90 4.14 -13.35 -0.39
N GLY A 91 2.97 -12.87 0.04
CA GLY A 91 2.63 -12.73 1.45
C GLY A 91 2.09 -14.00 2.12
N GLY A 92 1.77 -15.04 1.34
CA GLY A 92 1.48 -16.39 1.85
C GLY A 92 0.45 -16.43 2.99
N GLU A 93 0.82 -17.02 4.13
CA GLU A 93 -0.08 -17.11 5.29
C GLU A 93 -0.25 -15.79 6.05
N LEU A 94 0.74 -14.87 5.99
CA LEU A 94 0.58 -13.53 6.57
C LEU A 94 -0.52 -12.75 5.85
N ALA A 95 -0.52 -12.76 4.51
CA ALA A 95 -1.58 -12.14 3.72
C ALA A 95 -2.97 -12.77 4.02
N LYS A 96 -3.04 -14.09 4.16
CA LYS A 96 -4.27 -14.77 4.58
C LYS A 96 -4.73 -14.37 5.98
N ASN A 97 -3.82 -14.19 6.94
CA ASN A 97 -4.17 -13.78 8.30
C ASN A 97 -4.62 -12.32 8.38
N LEU A 98 -3.92 -11.40 7.70
CA LEU A 98 -4.36 -10.01 7.54
C LEU A 98 -5.75 -9.93 6.90
N PHE A 99 -6.01 -10.71 5.84
CA PHE A 99 -7.33 -10.79 5.22
C PHE A 99 -8.43 -11.24 6.21
N LYS A 100 -8.17 -12.27 7.03
CA LYS A 100 -9.11 -12.75 8.07
C LYS A 100 -9.43 -11.63 9.08
N VAL A 101 -8.44 -10.86 9.51
CA VAL A 101 -8.63 -9.72 10.44
C VAL A 101 -9.43 -8.60 9.79
N TYR A 102 -9.05 -8.17 8.58
CA TYR A 102 -9.78 -7.12 7.85
C TYR A 102 -11.23 -7.52 7.56
N GLU A 103 -11.49 -8.80 7.26
CA GLU A 103 -12.83 -9.33 7.06
C GLU A 103 -13.65 -9.38 8.37
N TYR A 104 -13.03 -9.71 9.50
CA TYR A 104 -13.67 -9.58 10.82
C TYR A 104 -14.06 -8.13 11.11
N CYS A 105 -13.17 -7.16 10.89
CA CYS A 105 -13.46 -5.73 11.05
C CYS A 105 -14.61 -5.31 10.13
N ARG A 106 -14.61 -5.73 8.85
CA ARG A 106 -15.69 -5.48 7.89
C ARG A 106 -17.04 -5.95 8.41
N VAL A 107 -17.08 -7.14 9.01
CA VAL A 107 -18.30 -7.71 9.62
C VAL A 107 -18.74 -6.87 10.83
N GLN A 108 -17.85 -6.51 11.77
CA GLN A 108 -18.25 -5.70 12.93
C GLN A 108 -18.76 -4.30 12.55
N ILE A 109 -18.14 -3.65 11.56
CA ILE A 109 -18.59 -2.32 11.06
C ILE A 109 -20.02 -2.41 10.51
N ILE A 110 -20.33 -3.45 9.73
CA ILE A 110 -21.69 -3.70 9.20
C ILE A 110 -22.66 -4.07 10.32
N ASP A 111 -22.25 -4.92 11.26
CA ASP A 111 -23.11 -5.37 12.36
C ASP A 111 -23.46 -4.21 13.32
N PHE A 112 -22.52 -3.29 13.55
CA PHE A 112 -22.73 -2.04 14.28
C PHE A 112 -23.76 -1.15 13.57
N ALA A 113 -23.58 -0.87 12.27
CA ALA A 113 -24.49 -0.01 11.51
C ALA A 113 -25.93 -0.56 11.42
N LEU A 114 -26.09 -1.89 11.37
CA LEU A 114 -27.40 -2.54 11.32
C LEU A 114 -28.10 -2.66 12.69
N LYS A 115 -27.36 -2.66 13.81
CA LYS A 115 -27.91 -3.03 15.13
C LYS A 115 -27.76 -1.94 16.20
N GLY A 116 -26.90 -0.94 15.99
CA GLY A 116 -26.68 0.17 16.92
C GLY A 116 -26.04 -0.20 18.26
N THR A 117 -25.54 -1.44 18.41
CA THR A 117 -24.95 -1.95 19.67
C THR A 117 -23.46 -1.65 19.75
N VAL A 118 -23.04 -0.96 20.82
CA VAL A 118 -21.69 -0.39 21.00
C VAL A 118 -20.59 -1.43 21.27
N GLU A 119 -20.91 -2.59 21.86
CA GLU A 119 -19.95 -3.60 22.34
C GLU A 119 -19.16 -4.37 21.23
N LYS A 120 -18.95 -3.80 20.03
CA LYS A 120 -18.47 -4.53 18.85
C LYS A 120 -17.31 -3.91 18.09
N LEU A 121 -17.01 -2.63 18.28
CA LEU A 121 -15.91 -2.00 17.54
C LEU A 121 -14.57 -2.05 18.29
N ASP A 122 -14.55 -2.13 19.62
CA ASP A 122 -13.31 -2.09 20.40
C ASP A 122 -12.32 -3.21 20.02
N THR A 123 -12.76 -4.48 19.95
CA THR A 123 -11.88 -5.59 19.51
C THR A 123 -11.45 -5.47 18.04
N ALA A 124 -12.26 -4.81 17.18
CA ALA A 124 -11.85 -4.52 15.81
C ALA A 124 -10.81 -3.38 15.75
N ILE A 125 -10.91 -2.39 16.65
CA ILE A 125 -9.94 -1.31 16.83
C ILE A 125 -8.62 -1.88 17.34
N GLU A 126 -8.63 -2.68 18.41
CA GLU A 126 -7.45 -3.36 18.99
C GLU A 126 -6.68 -4.17 17.93
N PHE A 127 -7.38 -4.94 17.10
CA PHE A 127 -6.75 -5.74 16.03
C PHE A 127 -6.10 -4.87 14.94
N VAL A 128 -6.69 -3.73 14.56
CA VAL A 128 -6.08 -2.85 13.55
C VAL A 128 -4.97 -1.99 14.16
N GLN A 129 -5.08 -1.56 15.42
CA GLN A 129 -3.99 -0.92 16.16
C GLN A 129 -2.77 -1.84 16.25
N THR A 130 -2.95 -3.12 16.57
CA THR A 130 -1.87 -4.14 16.55
C THR A 130 -1.20 -4.26 15.18
N ILE A 131 -1.96 -4.16 14.08
CA ILE A 131 -1.42 -4.17 12.72
C ILE A 131 -0.67 -2.87 12.39
N LEU A 132 -1.17 -1.72 12.86
CA LEU A 132 -0.52 -0.42 12.69
C LEU A 132 0.82 -0.36 13.44
N GLU A 133 0.89 -0.79 14.70
CA GLU A 133 2.14 -0.90 15.46
C GLU A 133 3.18 -1.78 14.72
N GLY A 134 2.75 -2.93 14.21
CA GLY A 134 3.59 -3.81 13.39
C GLY A 134 4.03 -3.18 12.07
N TRP A 135 3.19 -2.34 11.45
CA TRP A 135 3.53 -1.60 10.23
C TRP A 135 4.57 -0.51 10.49
N GLU A 136 4.41 0.25 11.57
CA GLU A 136 5.35 1.30 11.97
C GLU A 136 6.71 0.75 12.40
N GLY A 137 6.74 -0.41 13.06
CA GLY A 137 7.97 -1.12 13.42
C GLY A 137 8.89 -1.38 12.22
N ILE A 138 8.33 -1.77 11.07
CA ILE A 138 9.09 -2.04 9.83
C ILE A 138 9.91 -0.82 9.38
N ARG A 139 9.42 0.41 9.59
CA ARG A 139 10.16 1.63 9.23
C ARG A 139 11.32 1.90 10.19
N SER A 140 11.17 1.54 11.47
CA SER A 140 12.20 1.76 12.49
C SER A 140 13.41 0.83 12.35
N GLU A 141 13.24 -0.36 11.75
CA GLU A 141 14.34 -1.31 11.48
C GLU A 141 15.11 -1.01 10.17
N VAL A 142 14.58 -0.12 9.31
CA VAL A 142 15.09 0.15 7.95
C VAL A 142 15.68 1.58 7.83
N SER A 143 15.72 2.34 8.93
CA SER A 143 16.22 3.73 9.00
C SER A 143 17.61 3.82 9.64
#